data_AF-A0A3L8PKL9-F1
#
_entry.id   AF-A0A3L8PKL9-F1
#
_cell.length_a   1.000
_cell.length_b   1.000
_cell.length_c   1.000
_cell.angle_alpha   90.00
_cell.angle_beta   90.00
_cell.angle_gamma   90.00
#
_symmetry.space_group_name_H-M   'P 1'
#
loop_
_entity.id
_entity.type
_entity.pdbx_description
1 polymer ?
#
loop_
_entity_poly.entity_id
_entity_poly.type
_entity_poly.pdbx_seq_one_letter_code
_entity_poly.pdbx_strand_id
1 'polypeptide(L)'
;MSGDLYIDGAMLRRVKTNFGDIESLLSTPARRMRNMSADQVGPRTLVQRVNEFGDDWGYGIEQLGEFSASVVQALQSIEDAFDAADDNLAAALNEAKEG
;
A
#
# COMPACT_ATOMS: atom_id res chain seq x y z
N MET A 1 -27.55 16.57 15.06
CA MET A 1 -26.32 16.34 14.28
C MET A 1 -25.23 15.97 15.27
N SER A 2 -25.15 14.70 15.68
CA SER A 2 -23.91 14.19 16.24
C SER A 2 -22.96 14.03 15.07
N GLY A 3 -21.82 14.70 15.12
CA GLY A 3 -20.68 14.33 14.27
C GLY A 3 -20.18 13.00 14.79
N ASP A 4 -20.88 11.95 14.42
CA ASP A 4 -20.47 10.57 14.66
C ASP A 4 -19.17 10.37 13.88
N LEU A 5 -18.17 9.77 14.52
CA LEU A 5 -16.86 9.51 13.91
C LEU A 5 -17.04 8.52 12.74
N TYR A 6 -17.41 9.03 11.56
CA TYR A 6 -17.64 8.19 10.39
C TYR A 6 -16.36 8.07 9.55
N ILE A 7 -15.69 6.92 9.65
CA ILE A 7 -14.73 6.49 8.63
C ILE A 7 -15.49 5.82 7.49
N ASP A 8 -15.26 6.30 6.26
CA ASP A 8 -15.69 5.58 5.07
C ASP A 8 -14.79 4.34 4.86
N GLY A 9 -15.19 3.22 5.45
CA GLY A 9 -14.47 1.96 5.35
C GLY A 9 -14.32 1.45 3.91
N ALA A 10 -15.20 1.84 2.98
CA ALA A 10 -15.04 1.48 1.57
C ALA A 10 -13.92 2.28 0.92
N MET A 11 -13.82 3.58 1.21
CA MET A 11 -12.70 4.42 0.77
C MET A 11 -11.38 3.93 1.37
N LEU A 12 -11.35 3.62 2.67
CA LEU A 12 -10.16 3.13 3.36
C LEU A 12 -9.65 1.80 2.78
N ARG A 13 -10.56 0.82 2.58
CA ARG A 13 -10.23 -0.46 1.92
C ARG A 13 -9.70 -0.26 0.51
N ARG A 14 -10.28 0.67 -0.25
CA ARG A 14 -9.81 0.98 -1.61
C ARG A 14 -8.41 1.57 -1.60
N VAL A 15 -8.11 2.49 -0.68
CA VAL A 15 -6.78 3.08 -0.52
C VAL A 15 -5.77 2.00 -0.11
N LYS A 16 -6.10 1.16 0.88
CA LYS A 16 -5.25 0.03 1.29
C LYS A 16 -4.96 -0.94 0.15
N THR A 17 -5.97 -1.27 -0.66
CA THR A 17 -5.83 -2.16 -1.83
C THR A 17 -4.90 -1.54 -2.88
N ASN A 18 -5.13 -0.28 -3.24
CA ASN A 18 -4.30 0.41 -4.23
C ASN A 18 -2.82 0.47 -3.81
N PHE A 19 -2.54 0.73 -2.53
CA PHE A 19 -1.17 0.75 -2.01
C PHE A 19 -0.57 -0.66 -1.91
N GLY A 20 -1.37 -1.67 -1.55
CA GLY A 20 -0.92 -3.07 -1.57
C GLY A 20 -0.57 -3.59 -2.96
N ASP A 21 -1.27 -3.12 -4.00
CA ASP A 21 -1.10 -3.59 -5.37
C ASP A 21 0.05 -2.90 -6.13
N ILE A 22 0.55 -1.75 -5.64
CA ILE A 22 1.56 -0.92 -6.32
C ILE A 22 2.84 -1.71 -6.61
N GLU A 23 3.31 -2.51 -5.65
CA GLU A 23 4.54 -3.30 -5.81
C GLU A 23 4.37 -4.38 -6.91
N SER A 24 3.22 -5.07 -6.90
CA SER A 24 2.89 -6.10 -7.89
C SER A 24 2.76 -5.52 -9.32
N LEU A 25 2.08 -4.37 -9.44
CA LEU A 25 1.91 -3.65 -10.70
C LEU A 25 3.25 -3.22 -11.30
N LEU A 26 4.14 -2.64 -10.49
CA LEU A 26 5.40 -2.08 -10.97
C LEU A 26 6.50 -3.15 -11.16
N SER A 27 6.46 -4.26 -10.41
CA SER A 27 7.44 -5.35 -10.54
C SER A 27 7.27 -6.17 -11.83
N THR A 28 6.08 -6.18 -12.41
CA THR A 28 5.80 -6.93 -13.65
C THR A 28 6.64 -6.44 -14.84
N PRO A 29 6.66 -5.13 -15.18
CA PRO A 29 7.58 -4.58 -16.19
C PRO A 29 9.05 -4.89 -15.90
N ALA A 30 9.50 -4.76 -14.66
CA ALA A 30 10.87 -5.03 -14.24
C ALA A 30 11.30 -6.46 -14.58
N ARG A 31 10.47 -7.44 -14.20
CA ARG A 31 10.70 -8.86 -14.49
C ARG A 31 10.72 -9.14 -15.99
N ARG A 32 9.83 -8.49 -16.76
CA ARG A 32 9.80 -8.64 -18.22
C ARG A 32 11.09 -8.14 -18.86
N MET A 33 11.60 -6.98 -18.45
CA MET A 33 12.87 -6.43 -18.96
C MET A 33 14.06 -7.32 -18.62
N ARG A 34 14.12 -7.87 -17.41
CA ARG A 34 15.20 -8.80 -16.99
C ARG A 34 15.21 -10.12 -17.78
N ASN A 35 14.04 -10.55 -18.26
CA ASN A 35 13.88 -11.79 -19.01
C ASN A 35 14.01 -11.60 -20.54
N MET A 36 14.19 -10.36 -21.03
CA MET A 36 14.50 -10.14 -22.44
C MET A 36 15.93 -10.63 -22.70
N SER A 37 16.04 -11.61 -23.58
CA SER A 37 17.32 -12.24 -23.91
C SER A 37 18.21 -11.26 -24.68
N ALA A 38 19.52 -11.29 -24.38
CA ALA A 38 20.51 -10.32 -24.89
C ALA A 38 20.66 -10.31 -26.43
N ASP A 39 20.15 -11.33 -27.11
CA ASP A 39 20.01 -11.43 -28.56
C ASP A 39 18.91 -10.52 -29.14
N GLN A 40 17.97 -10.04 -28.33
CA GLN A 40 16.91 -9.11 -28.74
C GLN A 40 17.22 -7.63 -28.51
N VAL A 41 18.31 -7.31 -27.78
CA VAL A 41 18.57 -5.95 -27.26
C VAL A 41 19.71 -5.23 -28.01
N GLY A 42 20.18 -5.74 -29.15
CA GLY A 42 21.14 -5.01 -29.99
C GLY A 42 22.54 -4.87 -29.36
N PRO A 43 23.29 -3.76 -29.61
CA PRO A 43 24.69 -3.62 -29.22
C PRO A 43 24.92 -3.85 -27.72
N ARG A 44 26.07 -4.44 -27.34
CA ARG A 44 26.42 -4.80 -25.93
C ARG A 44 26.19 -3.67 -24.91
N THR A 45 26.40 -2.42 -25.31
CA THR A 45 26.16 -1.23 -24.49
C THR A 45 24.68 -1.01 -24.15
N LEU A 46 23.76 -1.42 -25.02
CA LEU A 46 22.32 -1.34 -24.75
C LEU A 46 21.89 -2.41 -23.75
N VAL A 47 22.42 -3.64 -23.88
CA VAL A 47 22.22 -4.71 -22.89
C VAL A 47 22.65 -4.27 -21.49
N GLN A 48 23.84 -3.65 -21.38
CA GLN A 48 24.35 -3.19 -20.10
C GLN A 48 23.45 -2.12 -19.47
N ARG A 49 23.00 -1.13 -20.26
CA ARG A 49 22.08 -0.08 -19.78
C ARG A 49 20.70 -0.61 -19.39
N VAL A 50 20.18 -1.62 -20.10
CA VAL A 50 18.91 -2.26 -19.76
C VAL A 50 19.01 -3.03 -18.45
N ASN A 51 20.15 -3.68 -18.20
CA ASN A 51 20.39 -4.36 -16.92
C ASN A 51 20.52 -3.38 -15.77
N GLU A 52 21.35 -2.33 -15.91
CA GLU A 52 21.51 -1.27 -14.90
C GLU A 52 20.16 -0.60 -14.58
N PHE A 53 19.37 -0.28 -15.61
CA PHE A 53 18.02 0.23 -15.43
C PHE A 53 17.10 -0.75 -14.70
N GLY A 54 17.17 -2.04 -15.03
CA GLY A 54 16.37 -3.08 -14.39
C GLY A 54 16.67 -3.22 -12.89
N ASP A 55 17.93 -3.06 -12.50
CA ASP A 55 18.36 -3.14 -11.10
C ASP A 55 17.91 -1.90 -10.30
N ASP A 56 18.14 -0.69 -10.82
CA ASP A 56 17.67 0.56 -10.20
C ASP A 56 16.14 0.61 -10.08
N TRP A 57 15.45 0.16 -11.13
CA TRP A 57 13.99 0.06 -11.16
C TRP A 57 13.47 -0.95 -10.14
N GLY A 58 14.16 -2.10 -10.00
CA GLY A 58 13.84 -3.09 -8.98
C GLY A 58 13.95 -2.52 -7.56
N TYR A 59 15.05 -1.83 -7.28
CA TYR A 59 15.26 -1.15 -6.00
C TYR A 59 14.18 -0.09 -5.71
N GLY A 60 13.84 0.74 -6.71
CA GLY A 60 12.79 1.75 -6.56
C GLY A 60 11.42 1.16 -6.22
N ILE A 61 11.09 -0.01 -6.77
CA ILE A 61 9.84 -0.72 -6.47
C ILE A 61 9.82 -1.27 -5.06
N GLU A 62 10.93 -1.85 -4.61
CA GLU A 62 11.06 -2.34 -3.23
C GLU A 62 10.81 -1.20 -2.23
N GLN A 63 11.44 -0.05 -2.44
CA GLN A 63 11.23 1.14 -1.62
C GLN A 63 9.77 1.64 -1.65
N LEU A 64 9.13 1.62 -2.82
CA LEU A 64 7.71 1.97 -2.95
C LEU A 64 6.80 0.95 -2.23
N GLY A 65 7.15 -0.33 -2.26
CA GLY A 65 6.45 -1.39 -1.54
C GLY A 65 6.54 -1.21 -0.03
N GLU A 66 7.74 -0.97 0.51
CA GLU A 66 7.97 -0.69 1.93
C GLU A 66 7.17 0.53 2.41
N PHE A 67 7.23 1.64 1.66
CA PHE A 67 6.46 2.84 1.98
C PHE A 67 4.95 2.57 1.94
N SER A 68 4.47 1.88 0.90
CA SER A 68 3.05 1.55 0.75
C SER A 68 2.56 0.65 1.88
N ALA A 69 3.36 -0.34 2.31
CA ALA A 69 3.06 -1.18 3.46
C ALA A 69 2.98 -0.37 4.76
N SER A 70 3.89 0.59 4.97
CA SER A 70 3.83 1.51 6.11
C SER A 70 2.55 2.36 6.10
N VAL A 71 2.11 2.83 4.93
CA VAL A 71 0.85 3.57 4.79
C VAL A 71 -0.35 2.68 5.14
N VAL A 72 -0.38 1.44 4.65
CA VAL A 72 -1.43 0.46 4.97
C VAL A 72 -1.52 0.21 6.48
N GLN A 73 -0.38 0.05 7.16
CA GLN A 73 -0.33 -0.11 8.61
C GLN A 73 -0.86 1.11 9.35
N ALA A 74 -0.44 2.32 8.95
CA ALA A 74 -0.93 3.55 9.56
C ALA A 74 -2.45 3.71 9.41
N LEU A 75 -2.99 3.36 8.24
CA LEU A 75 -4.43 3.35 7.98
C LEU A 75 -5.17 2.32 8.83
N GLN A 76 -4.59 1.13 9.06
CA GLN A 76 -5.15 0.15 9.99
C GLN A 76 -5.18 0.69 11.42
N SER A 77 -4.09 1.31 11.90
CA SER A 77 -4.06 1.87 13.25
C SER A 77 -5.10 2.98 13.47
N ILE A 78 -5.41 3.76 12.43
CA ILE A 78 -6.48 4.76 12.47
C ILE A 78 -7.85 4.07 12.59
N GLU A 79 -8.10 3.02 11.80
CA GLU A 79 -9.33 2.22 11.86
C GLU A 79 -9.54 1.65 13.28
N ASP A 80 -8.52 1.00 13.83
CA ASP A 80 -8.57 0.40 15.17
C ASP A 80 -8.84 1.45 16.27
N ALA A 81 -8.28 2.66 16.13
CA ALA A 81 -8.49 3.75 17.10
C ALA A 81 -9.92 4.30 17.05
N PHE A 82 -10.54 4.33 15.87
CA PHE A 82 -11.93 4.73 15.72
C PHE A 82 -12.88 3.69 16.31
N ASP A 83 -12.67 2.41 16.01
CA ASP A 83 -13.47 1.32 16.56
C ASP A 83 -13.41 1.31 18.10
N ALA A 84 -12.21 1.47 18.67
CA ALA A 84 -12.05 1.58 20.12
C ALA A 84 -12.75 2.81 20.72
N ALA A 85 -12.77 3.94 20.01
CA ALA A 85 -13.47 5.13 20.46
C ALA A 85 -14.99 4.94 20.46
N ASP A 86 -15.54 4.25 19.46
CA ASP A 86 -16.96 3.93 19.35
C ASP A 86 -17.39 2.95 20.45
N ASP A 87 -16.63 1.88 20.67
CA ASP A 87 -16.87 0.92 21.76
C ASP A 87 -16.89 1.59 23.13
N ASN A 88 -15.93 2.48 23.40
CA ASN A 88 -15.86 3.23 24.65
C ASN A 88 -17.07 4.18 24.83
N LEU A 89 -17.50 4.83 23.75
CA LEU A 89 -18.67 5.70 23.77
C LEU A 89 -19.96 4.89 24.03
N ALA A 90 -20.11 3.74 23.37
CA ALA A 90 -21.25 2.84 23.56
C ALA A 90 -21.30 2.31 25.00
N ALA A 91 -20.16 1.92 25.58
CA ALA A 91 -20.06 1.48 26.96
C ALA A 91 -20.49 2.59 27.94
N ALA A 92 -19.94 3.80 27.80
CA ALA A 92 -20.30 4.94 28.66
C ALA A 92 -21.79 5.30 28.56
N LEU A 93 -22.39 5.22 27.37
CA LEU A 93 -23.82 5.46 27.17
C LEU A 93 -24.70 4.38 27.81
N ASN A 94 -24.24 3.13 27.86
CA ASN A 94 -24.96 2.05 28.53
C ASN A 94 -24.88 2.19 30.06
N GLU A 95 -23.69 2.48 30.60
CA GLU A 95 -23.51 2.76 32.03
C GLU A 95 -24.39 3.93 32.50
N ALA A 96 -24.47 5.00 31.71
CA ALA A 96 -25.31 6.16 32.00
C ALA A 96 -26.83 5.88 31.94
N LYS A 97 -27.27 4.77 31.34
CA LYS A 97 -28.68 4.35 31.29
C LYS A 97 -29.06 3.39 32.43
N GLU A 98 -28.08 2.69 32.99
CA GLU A 98 -28.28 1.70 34.06
C GLU A 98 -28.17 2.30 35.47
N GLY A 99 -27.57 3.48 35.62
CA GLY A 99 -27.52 4.28 36.86
C GLY A 99 -28.66 5.29 36.99
#